data_AF-S5AFS4-F1
#
_entry.id   AF-S5AFS4-F1
#
_cell.length_a   1.000
_cell.length_b   1.000
_cell.length_c   1.000
_cell.angle_alpha   90.00
_cell.angle_beta   90.00
_cell.angle_gamma   90.00
#
_symmetry.space_group_name_H-M   'P 1'
#
loop_
_entity.id
_entity.type
_entity.pdbx_description
1 polymer ?
#
loop_
_entity_poly.entity_id
_entity_poly.type
_entity_poly.pdbx_seq_one_letter_code
_entity_poly.pdbx_strand_id
1 'polypeptide(L)' 'MYIFSAVIYDGKKQHLIKQECRTDTEFASYLERQFGCHVCLWSSKELSETALLAIAASQERNQQQGLNRTKAV' A
#
# COMPACT_ATOMS: atom_id res chain seq x y z
N MET A 1 3.24 -2.29 -3.32
CA MET A 1 3.44 -1.86 -1.92
C MET A 1 2.29 -0.92 -1.60
N TYR A 2 1.64 -1.08 -0.45
CA TYR A 2 0.45 -0.32 -0.10
C TYR A 2 0.61 0.34 1.24
N ILE A 3 -0.02 1.51 1.39
CA ILE A 3 -0.25 2.12 2.68
C ILE A 3 -1.63 1.68 3.14
N PHE A 4 -1.66 0.97 4.26
CA PHE A 4 -2.88 0.61 4.97
C PHE A 4 -3.13 1.64 6.06
N SER A 5 -4.34 2.16 6.08
CA SER A 5 -4.81 3.05 7.15
C SER A 5 -6.01 2.42 7.83
N ALA A 6 -6.09 2.51 9.16
CA ALA A 6 -7.25 2.02 9.90
C ALA A 6 -7.55 2.89 11.11
N VAL A 7 -8.85 3.05 11.39
CA VAL A 7 -9.33 3.50 12.69
C VAL A 7 -9.82 2.28 13.45
N ILE A 8 -9.20 2.00 14.60
CA ILE A 8 -9.58 0.87 15.44
C ILE A 8 -9.97 1.34 16.84
N TYR A 9 -10.72 0.52 17.56
CA TYR A 9 -10.98 0.67 18.99
C TYR A 9 -10.43 -0.54 19.75
N ASP A 10 -9.61 -0.30 20.77
CA ASP A 10 -8.91 -1.34 21.54
C ASP A 10 -9.63 -1.74 22.85
N GLY A 11 -10.87 -1.31 23.04
CA GLY A 11 -11.60 -1.46 24.30
C GLY A 11 -11.38 -0.31 25.30
N LYS A 12 -10.48 0.63 25.02
CA LYS A 12 -10.23 1.83 25.84
C LYS A 12 -10.36 3.10 25.04
N LYS A 13 -9.71 3.17 23.87
CA LYS A 13 -9.68 4.36 23.02
C LYS A 13 -9.62 4.01 21.54
N GLN A 14 -9.87 5.02 20.71
CA GLN A 14 -9.68 4.92 19.27
C GLN A 14 -8.21 5.20 18.91
N HIS A 15 -7.73 4.50 17.88
CA HIS A 15 -6.40 4.70 17.31
C HIS A 15 -6.52 4.89 15.80
N LEU A 16 -5.80 5.88 15.28
CA LEU A 16 -5.56 6.03 13.84
C LEU A 16 -4.19 5.43 13.53
N ILE A 17 -4.18 4.42 12.67
CA ILE A 17 -3.01 3.64 12.30
C ILE A 17 -2.75 3.87 10.82
N LYS A 18 -1.46 4.02 10.48
CA LYS A 18 -0.99 4.07 9.10
C LYS A 18 0.28 3.23 9.00
N GLN A 19 0.26 2.19 8.18
CA GLN A 19 1.35 1.23 8.06
C GLN A 19 1.55 0.81 6.61
N GLU A 20 2.82 0.74 6.18
CA GLU A 20 3.15 0.18 4.87
C GLU A 20 3.18 -1.35 4.95
N CYS A 21 2.37 -2.01 4.12
CA CYS A 21 2.32 -3.47 4.01
C CYS A 21 2.17 -3.88 2.53
N ARG A 22 2.54 -5.13 2.24
CA ARG A 22 2.37 -5.71 0.91
C ARG A 22 0.99 -6.31 0.73
N THR A 23 0.41 -6.84 1.79
CA THR A 23 -0.86 -7.58 1.75
C THR A 23 -1.76 -7.24 2.94
N ASP A 24 -3.05 -7.49 2.80
CA ASP A 24 -4.05 -7.33 3.85
C ASP A 24 -3.74 -8.25 5.05
N THR A 25 -3.25 -9.47 4.81
CA THR A 25 -2.85 -10.41 5.86
C THR A 25 -1.69 -9.87 6.70
N GLU A 26 -0.69 -9.26 6.06
CA GLU A 26 0.44 -8.65 6.77
C GLU A 26 -0.01 -7.52 7.68
N PHE A 27 -0.94 -6.69 7.20
CA PHE A 27 -1.53 -5.61 8.00
C PHE A 27 -2.38 -6.15 9.16
N ALA A 28 -3.20 -7.17 8.93
CA ALA A 28 -3.96 -7.83 10.00
C ALA A 28 -3.04 -8.41 11.08
N SER A 29 -1.98 -9.13 10.69
CA SER A 29 -0.98 -9.64 11.64
C SER A 29 -0.21 -8.52 12.36
N TYR A 30 -0.05 -7.35 11.76
CA TYR A 30 0.47 -6.17 12.46
C TYR A 30 -0.50 -5.71 13.55
N LEU A 31 -1.79 -5.57 13.24
CA LEU A 31 -2.81 -5.13 14.20
C LEU A 31 -2.95 -6.11 15.37
N GLU A 32 -2.99 -7.41 15.09
CA GLU A 32 -3.05 -8.46 16.12
C GLU A 32 -1.84 -8.42 17.05
N ARG A 33 -0.63 -8.22 16.51
CA ARG A 33 0.60 -8.14 17.33
C ARG A 33 0.64 -6.90 18.21
N GLN A 34 0.12 -5.77 17.74
CA GLN A 34 0.19 -4.50 18.46
C GLN A 34 -0.96 -4.31 19.46
N PHE A 35 -2.17 -4.72 19.09
CA PHE A 35 -3.38 -4.42 19.86
C PHE A 35 -4.04 -5.69 20.42
N GLY A 36 -3.67 -6.88 19.94
CA GLY A 36 -4.35 -8.12 20.30
C GLY A 36 -5.80 -8.09 19.80
N CYS A 37 -6.74 -7.89 20.73
CA CYS A 37 -8.16 -7.78 20.43
C CYS A 37 -8.53 -6.32 20.15
N HIS A 38 -9.12 -6.07 18.98
CA HIS A 38 -9.57 -4.74 18.56
C HIS A 38 -10.78 -4.84 17.64
N VAL A 39 -11.56 -3.77 17.57
CA VAL A 39 -12.63 -3.60 16.57
C VAL A 39 -12.16 -2.62 15.51
N CYS A 40 -12.17 -3.03 14.25
CA CYS A 40 -11.92 -2.13 13.13
C CYS A 40 -13.18 -1.31 12.83
N LEU A 41 -13.09 0.02 12.96
CA LEU A 41 -14.19 0.95 12.71
C LEU A 41 -14.18 1.43 11.25
N TRP A 42 -12.98 1.59 10.68
CA TRP A 42 -12.78 2.00 9.30
C TRP A 42 -11.40 1.55 8.81
N SER A 43 -11.27 1.26 7.52
CA SER A 43 -9.99 0.92 6.89
C SER A 43 -9.91 1.42 5.45
N SER A 44 -8.70 1.81 5.02
CA SER A 44 -8.35 2.12 3.64
C SER A 44 -7.05 1.40 3.24
N LYS A 45 -6.95 1.10 1.94
CA LYS A 45 -5.77 0.51 1.30
C LYS A 45 -5.46 1.34 0.06
N GLU A 46 -4.33 2.01 0.09
CA GLU A 46 -3.89 2.91 -0.98
C GLU A 46 -2.54 2.47 -1.52
N LEU A 47 -2.27 2.74 -2.81
CA LEU A 47 -0.93 2.53 -3.36
C LEU A 47 0.06 3.46 -2.65
N SER A 48 1.22 2.93 -2.27
CA SER A 48 2.26 3.80 -1.72
C SER A 48 2.85 4.69 -2.81
N GLU A 49 3.38 5.84 -2.41
CA GLU A 49 4.05 6.77 -3.34
C GLU A 49 5.18 6.06 -4.10
N THR A 50 5.95 5.21 -3.43
CA THR A 50 6.98 4.39 -4.06
C THR A 50 6.41 3.44 -5.11
N ALA A 51 5.24 2.84 -4.88
CA ALA A 51 4.59 2.00 -5.88
C ALA A 51 4.13 2.82 -7.10
N LEU A 52 3.59 4.03 -6.87
CA LEU A 52 3.19 4.93 -7.95
C LEU A 52 4.40 5.38 -8.79
N LEU A 53 5.51 5.76 -8.15
CA LEU A 53 6.75 6.13 -8.83
C LEU A 53 7.32 4.97 -9.66
N ALA A 54 7.28 3.74 -9.12
CA ALA A 54 7.73 2.55 -9.84
C ALA A 54 6.87 2.25 -11.08
N ILE A 55 5.55 2.46 -10.99
CA ILE A 55 4.63 2.33 -12.12
C ILE A 55 4.97 3.37 -13.19
N ALA A 56 5.12 4.64 -12.81
CA ALA A 56 5.47 5.72 -13.73
C ALA A 56 6.79 5.43 -14.47
N ALA A 57 7.85 5.10 -13.73
CA ALA A 57 9.14 4.73 -14.32
C ALA A 57 9.06 3.51 -15.25
N SER A 58 8.19 2.54 -14.94
CA SER A 58 7.98 1.39 -15.82
C SER A 58 7.30 1.79 -17.13
N GLN A 59 6.36 2.73 -17.10
CA GLN A 59 5.68 3.21 -18.31
C GLN A 59 6.65 3.97 -19.23
N GLU A 60 7.50 4.84 -18.68
CA GLU A 60 8.52 5.56 -19.45
C GLU A 60 9.49 4.62 -20.17
N ARG A 61 9.97 3.57 -19.48
CA ARG A 61 10.83 2.55 -20.09
C ARG A 61 10.14 1.82 -21.23
N ASN A 62 8.88 1.45 -21.07
CA ASN A 62 8.11 0.76 -22.10
C ASN A 62 7.90 1.65 -23.34
N GLN A 63 7.66 2.95 -23.15
CA GLN A 63 7.55 3.91 -24.25
C GLN A 63 8.88 4.06 -25.00
N GLN A 64 9.99 4.20 -24.28
CA GLN A 64 11.32 4.30 -24.90
C GLN A 64 11.69 3.03 -25.70
N GLN A 65 11.36 1.84 -25.21
CA GLN A 65 11.58 0.59 -25.95
C GLN A 65 10.72 0.49 -27.21
N GLY A 66 9.46 0.93 -27.15
CA GLY A 66 8.58 1.03 -28.33
C GLY A 66 9.12 1.99 -29.38
N LEU A 67 9.59 3.17 -28.95
CA LEU A 67 10.15 4.19 -29.84
C LEU A 67 11.48 3.75 -30.49
N ASN A 68 12.32 3.01 -29.76
CA ASN A 68 13.56 2.46 -30.31
C ASN A 68 13.31 1.35 -31.33
N ARG A 69 12.24 0.55 -31.16
CA ARG A 69 11.85 -0.47 -32.14
C ARG A 69 11.33 0.13 -33.46
N THR A 70 10.59 1.24 -33.40
CA THR A 70 10.07 1.89 -34.62
C THR A 70 11.13 2.69 -35.38
N LYS A 71 12.24 3.07 -34.74
CA LYS A 71 13.38 3.74 -35.42
C LYS A 71 14.41 2.78 -36.02
N ALA A 72 14.30 1.48 -35.73
CA ALA A 72 15.22 0.45 -36.20
C ALA A 72 14.73 -0.28 -37.47
N VAL A 73 13.69 0.24 -38.13
CA VAL A 73 13.13 -0.20 -39.44
C VAL A 73 13.25 0.96 -40.41
#